data_AF-A0A2W2CRJ8-F1
#
_entry.id   AF-A0A2W2CRJ8-F1
#
_cell.length_a   1.000
_cell.length_b   1.000
_cell.length_c   1.000
_cell.angle_alpha   90.00
_cell.angle_beta   90.00
_cell.angle_gamma   90.00
#
_symmetry.space_group_name_H-M   'P 1'
#
loop_
_entity.id
_entity.type
_entity.pdbx_description
1 polymer ?
#
loop_
_entity_poly.entity_id
_entity_poly.type
_entity_poly.pdbx_seq_one_letter_code
_entity_poly.pdbx_strand_id
1 'polypeptide(L)' 'MNRETVAAGLRVDEISTIWRVPKGTIYRYAHKYRWRRYIQNGGTYYHPNDVAATFDTLSEKKV' A
#
# COMPACT_ATOMS: atom_id res chain seq x y z
N MET A 1 13.65 -20.21 10.06
CA MET A 1 12.77 -19.35 10.89
C MET A 1 12.61 -18.04 10.13
N ASN A 2 11.62 -17.99 9.25
CA ASN A 2 11.44 -16.88 8.31
C ASN A 2 11.03 -15.67 9.12
N ARG A 3 11.97 -14.73 9.30
CA ARG A 3 11.61 -13.36 9.66
C ARG A 3 10.89 -12.80 8.45
N GLU A 4 9.61 -13.17 8.31
CA GLU A 4 8.62 -12.28 7.74
C GLU A 4 8.79 -11.00 8.53
N THR A 5 9.62 -10.14 7.97
CA THR A 5 9.77 -8.79 8.43
C THR A 5 8.39 -8.27 8.11
N VAL A 6 7.49 -8.32 9.09
CA VAL A 6 6.18 -7.67 9.01
C VAL A 6 6.57 -6.22 8.80
N ALA A 7 6.76 -5.85 7.54
CA ALA A 7 7.23 -4.54 7.18
C ALA A 7 6.21 -3.62 7.85
N ALA A 8 6.70 -2.82 8.80
CA ALA A 8 5.90 -1.77 9.41
C ALA A 8 5.15 -1.11 8.25
N GLY A 9 3.83 -1.05 8.34
CA GLY A 9 3.00 -0.75 7.17
C GLY A 9 3.48 0.49 6.42
N LEU A 10 3.06 0.67 5.17
CA LEU A 10 3.54 1.77 4.34
C LEU A 10 2.66 3.01 4.54
N ARG A 11 3.28 4.17 4.75
CA ARG A 11 2.59 5.45 4.71
C ARG A 11 2.24 5.84 3.28
N VAL A 12 1.27 6.73 3.16
CA VAL A 12 0.81 7.22 1.85
C VAL A 12 1.93 7.92 1.07
N ASP A 13 2.85 8.60 1.76
CA ASP A 13 4.01 9.27 1.17
C ASP A 13 5.07 8.29 0.65
N GLU A 14 5.35 7.21 1.39
CA GLU A 14 6.22 6.11 0.94
C GLU A 14 5.65 5.44 -0.31
N ILE A 15 4.35 5.10 -0.29
CA ILE A 15 3.68 4.47 -1.44
C ILE A 15 3.72 5.41 -2.66
N SER A 16 3.48 6.70 -2.44
CA SER A 16 3.49 7.69 -3.52
C SER A 16 4.86 7.80 -4.17
N THR A 17 5.93 7.75 -3.36
CA THR A 17 7.32 7.80 -3.83
C THR A 17 7.71 6.54 -4.61
N ILE A 18 7.44 5.36 -4.05
CA ILE A 18 7.87 4.07 -4.62
C ILE A 18 7.13 3.77 -5.93
N TRP A 19 5.81 3.88 -5.95
CA TRP A 19 4.99 3.54 -7.12
C TRP A 19 4.71 4.75 -8.04
N ARG A 20 5.21 5.94 -7.70
CA ARG A 20 5.01 7.19 -8.46
C ARG A 20 3.55 7.49 -8.77
N VAL A 21 2.67 7.26 -7.79
CA VAL A 21 1.23 7.49 -7.92
C VAL A 21 0.75 8.61 -7.00
N PRO A 22 -0.23 9.44 -7.41
CA PRO A 22 -0.77 10.48 -6.55
C PRO A 22 -1.45 9.93 -5.29
N LYS A 23 -1.33 10.66 -4.18
CA LYS A 23 -1.96 10.29 -2.89
C LYS A 23 -3.47 10.03 -3.01
N GLY A 24 -4.19 10.84 -3.79
CA GLY A 24 -5.63 10.63 -4.04
C GLY A 24 -5.94 9.27 -4.69
N THR A 25 -5.07 8.81 -5.60
CA THR A 25 -5.18 7.48 -6.22
C THR A 25 -4.93 6.38 -5.19
N ILE A 26 -3.95 6.58 -4.30
CA ILE A 26 -3.67 5.63 -3.21
C ILE A 26 -4.88 5.51 -2.29
N TYR A 27 -5.46 6.63 -1.84
CA TYR A 27 -6.68 6.59 -1.02
C TYR A 27 -7.85 5.92 -1.74
N ARG A 28 -8.02 6.19 -3.04
CA ARG A 28 -9.03 5.53 -3.86
C ARG A 28 -8.84 4.02 -3.92
N TYR A 29 -7.60 3.53 -4.10
CA TYR A 29 -7.30 2.11 -4.12
C TYR A 29 -7.44 1.46 -2.75
N ALA A 30 -6.93 2.11 -1.71
CA ALA A 30 -7.10 1.65 -0.34
C ALA A 30 -8.58 1.46 0.01
N HIS A 31 -9.43 2.39 -0.39
CA HIS A 31 -10.88 2.27 -0.21
C HIS A 31 -11.48 1.18 -1.11
N LYS A 32 -11.19 1.21 -2.41
CA LYS A 32 -11.79 0.31 -3.42
C LYS A 32 -11.47 -1.16 -3.15
N TYR A 33 -10.22 -1.46 -2.81
CA TYR A 33 -9.73 -2.83 -2.56
C TYR A 33 -9.67 -3.17 -1.07
N ARG A 34 -10.21 -2.28 -0.21
CA ARG A 34 -10.31 -2.48 1.24
C ARG A 34 -8.98 -2.88 1.88
N TRP A 35 -7.92 -2.12 1.59
CA TRP A 35 -6.60 -2.37 2.17
C TRP A 35 -6.66 -2.34 3.70
N ARG A 36 -5.96 -3.27 4.32
CA ARG A 36 -5.76 -3.27 5.77
C ARG A 36 -4.96 -2.04 6.15
N ARG A 37 -5.46 -1.34 7.17
CA ARG A 37 -4.86 -0.10 7.70
C ARG A 37 -4.62 -0.22 9.20
N TYR A 38 -3.52 0.35 9.66
CA TYR A 38 -3.12 0.38 11.06
C TYR A 38 -2.83 1.82 11.48
N ILE A 39 -3.20 2.16 12.72
CA ILE A 39 -2.83 3.44 13.32
C ILE A 39 -1.65 3.17 14.25
N GLN A 40 -0.53 3.84 14.02
CA GLN A 40 0.65 3.73 14.87
C GLN A 40 1.25 5.14 15.05
N ASN A 41 1.49 5.54 16.31
CA ASN A 41 2.04 6.86 16.66
C ASN A 41 1.34 8.04 15.93
N GLY A 42 0.01 7.99 15.81
CA GLY A 42 -0.80 9.02 15.13
C GLY A 42 -0.74 9.01 13.59
N GLY A 43 0.02 8.09 12.98
CA GLY A 43 0.08 7.89 11.53
C GLY A 43 -0.83 6.75 11.06
N THR A 44 -1.40 6.88 9.86
CA THR A 44 -2.06 5.78 9.16
C THR A 44 -1.07 5.06 8.25
N TYR A 45 -1.04 3.74 8.38
CA TYR A 45 -0.18 2.85 7.62
C TYR A 45 -1.02 1.80 6.90
N TYR A 46 -0.62 1.42 5.69
CA TYR A 46 -1.28 0.39 4.88
C TYR A 46 -0.47 -0.90 4.85
N HIS A 47 -1.14 -2.04 4.81
CA HIS A 47 -0.45 -3.33 4.76
C HIS A 47 0.31 -3.51 3.43
N PRO A 48 1.62 -3.83 3.45
CA PRO A 48 2.46 -3.90 2.26
C PRO A 48 1.92 -4.85 1.18
N ASN A 49 1.41 -6.03 1.58
CA ASN A 49 0.88 -7.00 0.62
C ASN A 49 -0.36 -6.49 -0.14
N ASP A 50 -1.21 -5.68 0.50
CA ASP A 50 -2.43 -5.16 -0.15
C ASP A 50 -2.05 -4.08 -1.18
N VAL A 51 -1.04 -3.27 -0.84
CA VAL A 51 -0.43 -2.27 -1.72
C VAL A 51 0.20 -2.97 -2.94
N ALA A 52 1.10 -3.93 -2.70
CA ALA A 52 1.81 -4.66 -3.75
C ALA A 52 0.84 -5.39 -4.68
N ALA A 53 -0.05 -6.21 -4.14
CA ALA A 53 -1.02 -6.98 -4.94
C ALA A 53 -1.88 -6.08 -5.85
N THR A 54 -2.24 -4.89 -5.36
CA THR A 54 -3.02 -3.93 -6.17
C THR A 54 -2.21 -3.41 -7.34
N PHE A 55 -0.95 -3.01 -7.13
CA PHE A 55 -0.13 -2.47 -8.21
C PHE A 55 0.36 -3.54 -9.17
N ASP A 56 0.61 -4.76 -8.70
CA ASP A 56 0.91 -5.92 -9.55
C ASP A 56 -0.27 -6.18 -10.50
N THR A 57 -1.49 -6.27 -9.96
CA THR A 57 -2.72 -6.43 -10.77
C THR A 57 -2.91 -5.31 -11.79
N LEU A 58 -2.54 -4.07 -11.44
CA LEU A 58 -2.64 -2.92 -12.35
C LEU A 58 -1.56 -2.93 -13.43
N SER A 59 -0.37 -3.46 -13.13
CA SER A 59 0.70 -3.66 -14.10
C SER A 59 0.31 -4.72 -15.13
N GLU A 60 -0.24 -5.85 -14.68
CA GLU A 60 -0.70 -6.94 -15.55
C GLU A 60 -1.84 -6.50 -16.49
N LYS A 61 -2.73 -5.61 -16.03
CA LYS A 61 -3.83 -5.07 -16.85
C LYS A 61 -3.40 -4.08 -17.93
N LYS A 62 -2.13 -3.63 -17.93
CA LYS A 62 -1.59 -2.70 -18.94
C LYS A 62 -0.92 -3.42 -20.11
N VAL A 63 -0.83 -4.75 -20.07
CA VAL A 63 -0.31 -5.62 -21.15
C VAL A 63 -1.48 -6.18 -21.94
#